data_AF-A0A387HGF4-F1
#
_entry.id   AF-A0A387HGF4-F1
#
_cell.length_a   1.000
_cell.length_b   1.000
_cell.length_c   1.000
_cell.angle_alpha   90.00
_cell.angle_beta   90.00
_cell.angle_gamma   90.00
#
_symmetry.space_group_name_H-M   'P 1'
#
loop_
_entity.id
_entity.type
_entity.pdbx_description
1 polymer ?
#
loop_
_entity_poly.entity_id
_entity_poly.type
_entity_poly.pdbx_seq_one_letter_code
_entity_poly.pdbx_strand_id
1 'polypeptide(L)'
;MDDHVDEMTNDLTTTGQGKGAEGQMPDASALQAEIDKWKALSRKNEDRFKQASTELEGFRQSQMSDTEKAIEAARQEARTAALSEVGTKLISAELRAASSAAGVTLPGAEFLNLNSFLGEDGNPDSSRIEAFVSSLPKPSSTPPYPQDLGLGRQGSPAAGQLTREDLARMSPREINEARAAGKCDALLRGEG
;
A
#
# COMPACT_ATOMS: atom_id res chain seq x y z
N MET A 1 40.99 21.38 -11.45
CA MET A 1 41.56 22.68 -11.04
C MET A 1 40.84 23.12 -9.78
N ASP A 2 40.89 22.34 -8.72
CA ASP A 2 42.03 21.98 -7.86
C ASP A 2 42.05 22.91 -6.63
N ASP A 3 41.81 22.25 -5.50
CA ASP A 3 42.11 22.66 -4.13
C ASP A 3 43.38 23.49 -3.99
N HIS A 4 43.32 24.55 -3.19
CA HIS A 4 44.42 24.89 -2.29
C HIS A 4 43.89 25.45 -0.97
N VAL A 5 43.88 24.53 0.00
CA VAL A 5 44.03 24.71 1.44
C VAL A 5 45.20 25.67 1.69
N ASP A 6 45.04 26.64 2.59
CA ASP A 6 46.21 27.22 3.27
C ASP A 6 45.88 27.40 4.75
N GLU A 7 46.15 26.30 5.45
CA GLU A 7 46.39 26.22 6.89
C GLU A 7 47.91 26.32 7.07
N MET A 8 48.33 26.82 8.24
CA MET A 8 49.71 27.00 8.73
C MET A 8 50.33 28.36 8.31
N THR A 9 51.01 29.11 9.17
CA THR A 9 51.87 28.74 10.29
C THR A 9 51.93 29.84 11.35
N ASN A 10 51.99 29.36 12.59
CA ASN A 10 52.54 29.99 13.78
C ASN A 10 53.90 30.68 13.50
N ASP A 11 54.05 31.96 13.82
CA ASP A 11 55.37 32.55 14.03
C ASP A 11 55.37 33.47 15.26
N LEU A 12 56.01 32.96 16.30
CA LEU A 12 56.31 33.63 17.55
C LEU A 12 57.83 33.73 17.59
N THR A 13 58.40 34.94 17.54
CA THR A 13 59.67 35.36 18.20
C THR A 13 60.09 36.76 17.71
N THR A 14 60.11 37.79 18.59
CA THR A 14 61.29 38.35 19.29
C THR A 14 62.13 39.29 18.38
N THR A 15 62.54 40.53 18.68
CA THR A 15 63.08 41.15 19.92
C THR A 15 63.20 42.68 19.73
N GLY A 16 62.91 43.44 20.80
CA GLY A 16 63.62 44.66 21.21
C GLY A 16 63.29 45.97 20.49
N GLN A 17 63.38 47.16 21.09
CA GLN A 17 63.75 47.60 22.43
C GLN A 17 63.45 49.12 22.47
N GLY A 18 63.08 49.68 23.63
CA GLY A 18 63.35 51.11 23.90
C GLY A 18 62.15 52.02 24.19
N LYS A 19 61.74 52.02 25.46
CA LYS A 19 61.50 53.21 26.31
C LYS A 19 60.97 54.50 25.66
N GLY A 20 59.78 54.89 26.11
CA GLY A 20 59.45 56.30 26.34
C GLY A 20 58.29 56.85 25.53
N ALA A 21 57.07 56.41 25.84
CA ALA A 21 55.93 57.32 25.78
C ALA A 21 55.16 57.10 27.08
N GLU A 22 55.18 58.15 27.88
CA GLU A 22 54.60 58.28 29.19
C GLU A 22 53.20 57.64 29.23
N GLY A 23 52.98 56.78 30.22
CA GLY A 23 51.67 56.31 30.58
C GLY A 23 50.83 57.49 31.05
N GLN A 24 50.27 58.24 30.11
CA GLN A 24 49.06 58.98 30.36
C GLN A 24 48.01 57.90 30.60
N MET A 25 47.76 57.58 31.89
CA MET A 25 46.55 56.85 32.23
C MET A 25 45.43 57.60 31.50
N PRO A 26 44.67 56.93 30.61
CA PRO A 26 43.58 57.61 29.93
C PRO A 26 42.73 58.22 31.03
N ASP A 27 42.56 59.55 30.93
CA ASP A 27 41.78 60.31 31.89
C ASP A 27 40.45 59.58 32.08
N ALA A 28 39.93 59.55 33.30
CA ALA A 28 38.73 58.77 33.61
C ALA A 28 37.55 59.14 32.66
N SER A 29 37.57 60.37 32.15
CA SER A 29 36.69 60.88 31.09
C SER A 29 36.84 60.15 29.75
N ALA A 30 38.05 59.83 29.31
CA ALA A 30 38.35 59.11 28.06
C ALA A 30 37.95 57.63 28.14
N LEU A 31 38.18 56.98 29.28
CA LEU A 31 37.73 55.61 29.53
C LEU A 31 36.20 55.52 29.53
N GLN A 32 35.53 56.51 30.13
CA GLN A 32 34.07 56.58 30.14
C GLN A 32 33.51 56.76 28.73
N ALA A 33 34.11 57.62 27.91
CA ALA A 33 33.73 57.82 26.51
C ALA A 33 33.91 56.54 25.67
N GLU A 34 34.97 55.77 25.91
CA GLU A 34 35.21 54.48 25.25
C GLU A 34 34.12 53.46 25.65
N ILE A 35 33.79 53.36 26.94
CA ILE A 35 32.72 52.47 27.43
C ILE A 35 31.37 52.83 26.79
N ASP A 36 31.04 54.11 26.71
CA ASP A 36 29.76 54.56 26.13
C ASP A 36 29.71 54.31 24.62
N LYS A 37 30.84 54.46 23.92
CA LYS A 37 30.98 54.09 22.51
C LYS A 37 30.77 52.60 22.28
N TRP A 38 31.39 51.73 23.08
CA TRP A 38 31.21 50.27 22.96
C TRP A 38 29.79 49.83 23.31
N LYS A 39 29.15 50.45 24.31
CA LYS A 39 27.75 50.21 24.62
C LYS A 39 26.82 50.63 23.48
N ALA A 40 27.05 51.79 22.87
CA ALA A 40 26.27 52.26 21.74
C ALA A 40 26.45 51.36 20.51
N LEU A 41 27.68 50.92 20.24
CA LEU A 41 27.99 50.01 19.15
C LEU A 41 27.35 48.63 19.36
N SER A 42 27.39 48.12 20.59
CA SER A 42 26.76 46.86 20.98
C SER A 42 25.24 46.90 20.75
N ARG A 43 24.56 47.95 21.24
CA ARG A 43 23.12 48.14 21.03
C ARG A 43 22.78 48.23 19.54
N LYS A 44 23.55 48.99 18.77
CA LYS A 44 23.35 49.13 17.32
C LYS A 44 23.52 47.80 16.57
N ASN A 45 24.49 46.97 16.97
CA ASN A 45 24.69 45.66 16.38
C ASN A 45 23.58 44.68 16.76
N GLU A 46 23.09 44.75 18.00
CA GLU A 46 21.95 43.96 18.44
C GLU A 46 20.68 44.33 17.66
N ASP A 47 20.42 45.63 17.47
CA ASP A 47 19.28 46.11 16.67
C ASP A 47 19.38 45.67 15.21
N ARG A 48 20.57 45.77 14.62
CA ARG A 48 20.82 45.30 13.24
C ARG A 48 20.65 43.80 13.10
N PHE A 49 21.12 43.02 14.08
CA PHE A 49 20.95 41.57 14.10
C PHE A 49 19.47 41.20 14.19
N LYS A 50 18.70 41.88 15.06
CA LYS A 50 17.25 41.68 15.17
C LYS A 50 16.52 42.01 13.86
N GLN A 51 16.87 43.12 13.22
CA GLN A 51 16.29 43.52 11.92
C GLN A 51 16.62 42.49 10.83
N ALA A 52 17.89 42.12 10.66
CA ALA A 52 18.32 41.14 9.67
C ALA A 52 17.73 39.74 9.92
N SER A 53 17.57 39.34 11.18
CA SER A 53 16.90 38.08 11.55
C SER A 53 15.42 38.11 11.20
N THR A 54 14.76 39.23 11.45
CA THR A 54 13.33 39.41 11.12
C THR A 54 13.11 39.42 9.61
N GLU A 55 14.00 40.04 8.84
CA GLU A 55 13.96 40.05 7.37
C GLU A 55 14.26 38.66 6.78
N LEU A 56 15.23 37.92 7.33
CA LEU A 56 15.51 36.54 6.93
C LEU A 56 14.35 35.59 7.25
N GLU A 57 13.74 35.76 8.42
CA GLU A 57 12.59 34.97 8.84
C GLU A 57 11.38 35.28 7.94
N GLY A 58 11.12 36.56 7.66
CA GLY A 58 10.08 36.98 6.71
C GLY A 58 10.31 36.42 5.30
N PHE A 59 11.56 36.42 4.82
CA PHE A 59 11.93 35.80 3.55
C PHE A 59 11.69 34.28 3.56
N ARG A 60 12.14 33.58 4.61
CA ARG A 60 11.88 32.14 4.77
C ARG A 60 10.40 31.80 4.85
N GLN A 61 9.62 32.57 5.60
CA GLN A 61 8.19 32.35 5.77
C GLN A 61 7.43 32.62 4.46
N SER A 62 7.82 33.65 3.71
CA SER A 62 7.28 33.95 2.38
C SER A 62 7.61 32.87 1.34
N GLN A 63 8.80 32.27 1.43
CA GLN A 63 9.18 31.16 0.54
C GLN A 63 8.57 29.82 0.97
N MET A 64 8.45 29.55 2.27
CA MET A 64 7.87 28.30 2.77
C MET A 64 6.36 28.22 2.48
N SER A 65 5.60 29.31 2.57
CA SER A 65 4.12 29.18 2.51
C SER A 65 3.53 28.85 1.13
N ASP A 66 4.20 29.24 0.05
CA ASP A 66 3.74 28.96 -1.32
C ASP A 66 4.45 27.76 -1.95
N THR A 67 5.74 27.55 -1.65
CA THR A 67 6.48 26.39 -2.17
C THR A 67 6.09 25.09 -1.47
N GLU A 68 5.83 25.09 -0.16
CA GLU A 68 5.39 23.88 0.55
C GLU A 68 3.97 23.50 0.16
N LYS A 69 3.07 24.48 -0.03
CA LYS A 69 1.73 24.22 -0.59
C LYS A 69 1.81 23.67 -2.01
N ALA A 70 2.69 24.21 -2.85
CA ALA A 70 2.89 23.71 -4.21
C ALA A 70 3.46 22.28 -4.22
N ILE A 71 4.41 21.96 -3.32
CA ILE A 71 4.99 20.62 -3.20
C ILE A 71 3.97 19.63 -2.64
N GLU A 72 3.17 20.02 -1.65
CA GLU A 72 2.14 19.16 -1.07
C GLU A 72 1.00 18.90 -2.06
N ALA A 73 0.56 19.93 -2.79
CA ALA A 73 -0.40 19.78 -3.88
C ALA A 73 0.15 18.88 -4.99
N ALA A 74 1.39 19.08 -5.42
CA ALA A 74 2.05 18.23 -6.41
C ALA A 74 2.21 16.77 -5.93
N ARG A 75 2.48 16.54 -4.64
CA ARG A 75 2.52 15.19 -4.05
C ARG A 75 1.15 14.53 -4.02
N GLN A 76 0.11 15.27 -3.64
CA GLN A 76 -1.25 14.76 -3.63
C GLN A 76 -1.74 14.44 -5.04
N GLU A 77 -1.47 15.31 -6.01
CA GLU A 77 -1.77 15.06 -7.43
C GLU A 77 -0.99 13.85 -7.97
N ALA A 78 0.31 13.75 -7.70
CA ALA A 78 1.13 12.62 -8.14
C ALA A 78 0.65 11.29 -7.52
N ARG A 79 0.27 11.30 -6.23
CA ARG A 79 -0.28 10.12 -5.56
C ARG A 79 -1.63 9.72 -6.17
N THR A 80 -2.50 10.70 -6.44
CA THR A 80 -3.80 10.46 -7.05
C THR A 80 -3.66 9.92 -8.48
N ALA A 81 -2.74 10.50 -9.27
CA ALA A 81 -2.43 10.02 -10.62
C ALA A 81 -1.91 8.57 -10.60
N ALA A 82 -0.92 8.27 -9.75
CA ALA A 82 -0.37 6.93 -9.60
C ALA A 82 -1.43 5.90 -9.15
N LEU A 83 -2.28 6.26 -8.18
CA LEU A 83 -3.36 5.40 -7.72
C LEU A 83 -4.46 5.23 -8.78
N SER A 84 -4.71 6.22 -9.63
CA SER A 84 -5.67 6.08 -10.73
C SER A 84 -5.20 5.10 -11.82
N GLU A 85 -3.90 5.13 -12.15
CA GLU A 85 -3.31 4.23 -13.17
C GLU A 85 -3.27 2.77 -12.72
N VAL A 86 -3.04 2.53 -11.43
CA VAL A 86 -2.90 1.18 -10.86
C VAL A 86 -4.22 0.70 -10.25
N GLY A 87 -5.09 1.61 -9.80
CA GLY A 87 -6.32 1.31 -9.07
C GLY A 87 -7.29 0.45 -9.88
N THR A 88 -7.47 0.71 -11.16
CA THR A 88 -8.32 -0.12 -12.04
C THR A 88 -7.81 -1.56 -12.14
N LYS A 89 -6.50 -1.75 -12.24
CA LYS A 89 -5.86 -3.09 -12.26
C LYS A 89 -6.01 -3.78 -10.91
N LEU A 90 -5.81 -3.05 -9.82
CA LEU A 90 -5.94 -3.57 -8.46
C LEU A 90 -7.38 -4.00 -8.17
N ILE A 91 -8.37 -3.16 -8.51
CA ILE A 91 -9.80 -3.50 -8.44
C ILE A 91 -10.09 -4.74 -9.27
N SER A 92 -9.60 -4.83 -10.51
CA SER A 92 -9.84 -6.00 -11.36
C SER A 92 -9.28 -7.30 -10.77
N ALA A 93 -8.11 -7.23 -10.13
CA ALA A 93 -7.49 -8.37 -9.46
C ALA A 93 -8.27 -8.78 -8.21
N GLU A 94 -8.68 -7.80 -7.40
CA GLU A 94 -9.48 -8.00 -6.19
C GLU A 94 -10.84 -8.62 -6.53
N LEU A 95 -11.53 -8.09 -7.54
CA LEU A 95 -12.82 -8.61 -8.00
C LEU A 95 -12.70 -10.07 -8.43
N ARG A 96 -11.64 -10.39 -9.19
CA ARG A 96 -11.36 -11.75 -9.66
C ARG A 96 -11.02 -12.69 -8.51
N ALA A 97 -10.30 -12.22 -7.50
CA ALA A 97 -9.97 -13.00 -6.31
C ALA A 97 -11.24 -13.29 -5.49
N ALA A 98 -12.04 -12.26 -5.20
CA ALA A 98 -13.29 -12.36 -4.46
C ALA A 98 -14.31 -13.26 -5.18
N SER A 99 -14.46 -13.12 -6.51
CA SER A 99 -15.37 -13.96 -7.29
C SER A 99 -14.94 -15.42 -7.32
N SER A 100 -13.63 -15.67 -7.43
CA SER A 100 -13.09 -17.03 -7.40
C SER A 100 -13.30 -17.68 -6.04
N ALA A 101 -13.10 -16.93 -4.95
CA ALA A 101 -13.37 -17.40 -3.59
C ALA A 101 -14.86 -17.71 -3.36
N ALA A 102 -15.76 -16.90 -3.92
CA ALA A 102 -17.20 -17.12 -3.86
C ALA A 102 -17.72 -18.18 -4.85
N GLY A 103 -16.87 -18.64 -5.78
CA GLY A 103 -17.25 -19.55 -6.85
C GLY A 103 -18.21 -18.94 -7.88
N VAL A 104 -18.22 -17.61 -8.04
CA VAL A 104 -19.16 -16.90 -8.91
C VAL A 104 -18.46 -16.41 -10.17
N THR A 105 -19.17 -16.45 -11.30
CA THR A 105 -18.67 -15.91 -12.57
C THR A 105 -18.92 -14.41 -12.64
N LEU A 106 -17.85 -13.65 -12.89
CA LEU A 106 -17.95 -12.20 -13.10
C LEU A 106 -18.49 -11.87 -14.48
N PRO A 107 -19.21 -10.74 -14.62
CA PRO A 107 -19.46 -10.12 -15.93
C PRO A 107 -18.15 -9.73 -16.61
N GLY A 108 -18.18 -9.54 -17.93
CA GLY A 108 -17.05 -8.97 -18.68
C GLY A 108 -16.61 -7.63 -18.08
N ALA A 109 -15.30 -7.40 -18.00
CA ALA A 109 -14.72 -6.21 -17.37
C ALA A 109 -15.18 -4.90 -18.04
N GLU A 110 -15.52 -4.96 -19.32
CA GLU A 110 -16.07 -3.86 -20.12
C GLU A 110 -17.46 -3.39 -19.65
N PHE A 111 -18.20 -4.25 -18.94
CA PHE A 111 -19.52 -3.92 -18.40
C PHE A 111 -19.46 -3.44 -16.95
N LEU A 112 -18.28 -3.44 -16.33
CA LEU A 112 -18.09 -3.10 -14.93
C LEU A 112 -17.57 -1.67 -14.80
N ASN A 113 -18.27 -0.85 -14.03
CA ASN A 113 -17.77 0.46 -13.63
C ASN A 113 -16.72 0.31 -12.50
N LEU A 114 -15.46 0.05 -12.87
CA LEU A 114 -14.37 -0.17 -11.91
C LEU A 114 -14.20 0.99 -10.93
N ASN A 115 -14.47 2.23 -11.35
CA ASN A 115 -14.36 3.41 -10.50
C ASN A 115 -15.35 3.40 -9.32
N SER A 116 -16.46 2.68 -9.43
CA SER A 116 -17.43 2.55 -8.33
C SER A 116 -16.89 1.73 -7.14
N PHE A 117 -15.84 0.94 -7.38
CA PHE A 117 -15.16 0.13 -6.38
C PHE A 117 -13.90 0.79 -5.83
N LEU A 118 -13.60 2.03 -6.22
CA LEU A 118 -12.50 2.80 -5.66
C LEU A 118 -12.94 3.45 -4.34
N GLY A 119 -12.11 3.31 -3.32
CA GLY A 119 -12.22 4.00 -2.04
C GLY A 119 -11.73 5.45 -2.12
N GLU A 120 -12.04 6.24 -1.09
CA GLU A 120 -11.61 7.64 -0.99
C GLU A 120 -10.08 7.79 -0.90
N ASP A 121 -9.40 6.73 -0.49
CA ASP A 121 -7.95 6.62 -0.36
C ASP A 121 -7.25 6.18 -1.67
N GLY A 122 -8.02 5.92 -2.74
CA GLY A 122 -7.52 5.41 -4.01
C GLY A 122 -7.17 3.93 -4.01
N ASN A 123 -7.58 3.17 -3.00
CA ASN A 123 -7.47 1.71 -2.97
C ASN A 123 -8.82 1.04 -3.31
N PRO A 124 -8.85 -0.27 -3.65
CA PRO A 124 -10.11 -0.98 -3.82
C PRO A 124 -10.92 -1.04 -2.52
N ASP A 125 -12.21 -0.70 -2.60
CA ASP A 125 -13.16 -0.84 -1.51
C ASP A 125 -13.63 -2.30 -1.42
N SER A 126 -12.98 -3.07 -0.54
CA SER A 126 -13.27 -4.49 -0.33
C SER A 126 -14.73 -4.75 0.06
N SER A 127 -15.34 -3.86 0.85
CA SER A 127 -16.74 -4.02 1.29
C SER A 127 -17.71 -3.90 0.12
N ARG A 128 -17.49 -2.93 -0.78
CA ARG A 128 -18.30 -2.82 -2.01
C ARG A 128 -18.07 -3.99 -2.96
N ILE A 129 -16.83 -4.45 -3.08
CA ILE A 129 -16.48 -5.61 -3.92
C ILE A 129 -17.16 -6.87 -3.41
N GLU A 130 -17.10 -7.15 -2.11
CA GLU A 130 -17.75 -8.29 -1.49
C GLU A 130 -19.27 -8.23 -1.62
N ALA A 131 -19.88 -7.05 -1.42
CA ALA A 131 -21.31 -6.85 -1.61
C ALA A 131 -21.73 -7.12 -3.05
N PHE A 132 -20.96 -6.64 -4.02
CA PHE A 132 -21.21 -6.90 -5.44
C PHE A 132 -21.09 -8.39 -5.76
N VAL A 133 -19.99 -9.05 -5.38
CA VAL A 133 -19.78 -10.48 -5.62
C VAL A 133 -20.88 -11.32 -4.97
N SER A 134 -21.32 -10.95 -3.77
CA SER A 134 -22.40 -11.65 -3.06
C SER A 134 -23.77 -11.47 -3.72
N SER A 135 -23.98 -10.38 -4.47
CA SER A 135 -25.20 -10.12 -5.23
C SER A 135 -25.28 -10.92 -6.53
N LEU A 136 -24.15 -11.44 -7.02
CA LEU A 136 -24.10 -12.19 -8.26
C LEU A 136 -24.76 -13.58 -8.11
N PRO A 137 -25.41 -14.09 -9.17
CA PRO A 137 -26.05 -15.39 -9.13
C PRO A 137 -25.01 -16.49 -8.88
N LYS A 138 -25.21 -17.26 -7.81
CA LYS A 138 -24.38 -18.43 -7.52
C LYS A 138 -24.58 -19.49 -8.60
N PRO A 139 -23.51 -20.20 -9.01
CA PRO A 139 -23.67 -21.29 -9.96
C PRO A 139 -24.65 -22.32 -9.39
N SER A 140 -25.70 -22.59 -10.15
CA SER A 140 -26.62 -23.68 -9.86
C SER A 140 -25.86 -24.99 -10.02
N SER A 141 -25.78 -25.79 -8.95
CA SER A 141 -25.33 -27.18 -9.04
C SER A 141 -26.37 -28.08 -9.73
N THR A 142 -27.56 -27.57 -10.01
CA THR A 142 -28.58 -28.30 -10.77
C THR A 142 -28.18 -28.30 -12.24
N PRO A 143 -27.94 -29.48 -12.84
CA PRO A 143 -27.60 -29.56 -14.24
C PRO A 143 -28.74 -28.96 -15.09
N PRO A 144 -28.42 -28.26 -16.18
CA PRO A 144 -29.41 -27.55 -17.01
C PRO A 144 -30.42 -28.50 -17.67
N TYR A 145 -30.11 -29.80 -17.71
CA TYR A 145 -30.99 -30.84 -18.20
C TYR A 145 -31.07 -31.98 -17.17
N PRO A 146 -32.25 -32.62 -17.02
CA PRO A 146 -32.35 -33.86 -16.28
C PRO A 146 -31.33 -34.83 -16.86
N GLN A 147 -30.42 -35.30 -16.02
CA GLN A 147 -29.42 -36.28 -16.44
C GLN A 147 -30.12 -37.58 -16.87
N ASP A 148 -31.31 -37.85 -16.34
CA ASP A 148 -32.14 -39.02 -16.63
C ASP A 148 -32.79 -38.95 -18.02
N LEU A 149 -31.96 -39.15 -19.04
CA LEU A 149 -32.36 -39.32 -20.42
C LEU A 149 -32.75 -40.78 -20.73
N GLY A 150 -32.84 -41.66 -19.72
CA GLY A 150 -33.07 -43.10 -19.91
C GLY A 150 -31.97 -43.80 -20.72
N LEU A 151 -30.83 -43.14 -20.96
CA LEU A 151 -29.70 -43.64 -21.73
C LEU A 151 -28.73 -44.35 -20.78
N GLY A 152 -29.10 -45.56 -20.38
CA GLY A 152 -28.25 -46.43 -19.57
C GLY A 152 -28.06 -45.98 -18.12
N ARG A 153 -27.23 -46.72 -17.41
CA ARG A 153 -27.15 -46.75 -15.94
C ARG A 153 -26.79 -45.39 -15.35
N GLN A 154 -27.70 -44.81 -14.58
CA GLN A 154 -27.47 -43.59 -13.82
C GLN A 154 -27.50 -43.89 -12.32
N GLY A 155 -26.33 -43.81 -11.70
CA GLY A 155 -26.16 -43.95 -10.25
C GLY A 155 -25.43 -45.21 -9.81
N SER A 156 -24.82 -45.12 -8.63
CA SER A 156 -24.34 -46.28 -7.86
C SER A 156 -25.51 -47.23 -7.56
N PRO A 157 -25.27 -48.55 -7.48
CA PRO A 157 -26.35 -49.49 -7.22
C PRO A 157 -27.04 -49.10 -5.91
N ALA A 158 -28.37 -49.20 -5.86
CA ALA A 158 -29.11 -48.94 -4.63
C ALA A 158 -28.48 -49.72 -3.46
N ALA A 159 -28.37 -49.08 -2.28
CA ALA A 159 -27.65 -49.66 -1.14
C ALA A 159 -28.12 -51.10 -0.85
N GLY A 160 -27.20 -52.07 -0.90
CA GLY A 160 -27.48 -53.49 -0.70
C GLY A 160 -27.69 -54.34 -1.97
N GLN A 161 -27.69 -53.73 -3.15
CA GLN A 161 -27.70 -54.43 -4.44
C GLN A 161 -26.28 -54.82 -4.88
N LEU A 162 -26.14 -56.03 -5.43
CA LEU A 162 -24.88 -56.54 -5.96
C LEU A 162 -24.61 -55.97 -7.35
N THR A 163 -23.33 -55.73 -7.65
CA THR A 163 -22.87 -55.35 -8.99
C THR A 163 -22.53 -56.56 -9.85
N ARG A 164 -22.35 -56.35 -11.16
CA ARG A 164 -21.88 -57.39 -12.08
C ARG A 164 -20.49 -57.91 -11.69
N GLU A 165 -19.63 -57.04 -11.18
CA GLU A 165 -18.30 -57.41 -10.67
C GLU A 165 -18.37 -58.25 -9.39
N ASP A 166 -19.36 -58.02 -8.53
CA ASP A 166 -19.58 -58.83 -7.32
C ASP A 166 -20.07 -60.23 -7.69
N LEU A 167 -21.02 -60.34 -8.63
CA LEU A 167 -21.49 -61.64 -9.12
C LEU A 167 -20.38 -62.46 -9.80
N ALA A 168 -19.44 -61.81 -10.49
CA ALA A 168 -18.31 -62.49 -11.12
C ALA A 168 -17.36 -63.16 -10.11
N ARG A 169 -17.39 -62.75 -8.83
CA ARG A 169 -16.58 -63.31 -7.75
C ARG A 169 -17.35 -64.30 -6.86
N MET A 170 -18.64 -64.49 -7.11
CA MET A 170 -19.52 -65.38 -6.33
C MET A 170 -19.68 -66.75 -6.98
N SER A 171 -19.87 -67.78 -6.16
CA SER A 171 -20.21 -69.12 -6.64
C SER A 171 -21.67 -69.20 -7.12
N PRO A 172 -22.02 -70.16 -8.00
CA PRO A 172 -23.39 -70.33 -8.49
C PRO A 172 -24.44 -70.49 -7.38
N ARG A 173 -24.08 -71.09 -6.25
CA ARG A 173 -24.97 -71.24 -5.09
C ARG A 173 -25.25 -69.88 -4.43
N GLU A 174 -24.21 -69.08 -4.20
CA GLU A 174 -24.33 -67.76 -3.59
C GLU A 174 -25.11 -66.79 -4.47
N ILE A 175 -25.00 -66.92 -5.80
CA ILE A 175 -25.79 -66.14 -6.77
C ILE A 175 -27.28 -66.46 -6.64
N ASN A 176 -27.65 -67.74 -6.46
CA ASN A 176 -29.04 -68.15 -6.28
C ASN A 176 -29.60 -67.66 -4.93
N GLU A 177 -28.81 -67.71 -3.86
CA GLU A 177 -29.18 -67.17 -2.56
C GLU A 177 -29.35 -65.64 -2.61
N ALA A 178 -28.46 -64.93 -3.31
CA ALA A 178 -28.56 -63.48 -3.51
C ALA A 178 -29.79 -63.08 -4.34
N ARG A 179 -30.16 -63.88 -5.34
CA ARG A 179 -31.40 -63.70 -6.10
C ARG A 179 -32.64 -63.91 -5.23
N ALA A 180 -32.66 -64.96 -4.40
CA ALA A 180 -33.76 -65.19 -3.46
C ALA A 180 -33.86 -64.08 -2.39
N ALA A 181 -32.72 -63.48 -2.04
CA ALA A 181 -32.64 -62.36 -1.10
C ALA A 181 -32.92 -60.97 -1.75
N GLY A 182 -33.28 -60.91 -3.03
CA GLY A 182 -33.60 -59.64 -3.73
C GLY A 182 -32.39 -58.70 -3.95
N LYS A 183 -31.16 -59.21 -3.81
CA LYS A 183 -29.92 -58.41 -3.95
C LYS A 183 -29.49 -58.22 -5.41
N CYS A 184 -30.18 -58.86 -6.36
CA CYS A 184 -29.86 -58.81 -7.79
C CYS A 184 -30.95 -58.09 -8.60
N ASP A 185 -31.91 -57.44 -7.96
CA ASP A 185 -33.08 -56.85 -8.62
C ASP A 185 -32.68 -55.72 -9.57
N ALA A 186 -31.69 -54.91 -9.20
CA ALA A 186 -31.13 -53.88 -10.07
C ALA A 186 -30.56 -54.49 -11.36
N LEU A 187 -29.77 -55.57 -11.26
CA LEU A 187 -29.19 -56.26 -12.41
C LEU A 187 -30.24 -56.90 -13.32
N LEU A 188 -31.32 -57.42 -12.73
CA LEU A 188 -32.44 -58.02 -13.47
C LEU A 188 -33.29 -56.98 -14.20
N ARG A 189 -33.38 -55.75 -13.68
CA ARG A 189 -34.03 -54.61 -14.36
C ARG A 189 -33.13 -53.89 -15.36
N GLY A 190 -31.87 -54.32 -15.52
CA GLY A 190 -30.90 -53.69 -16.43
C GLY A 190 -30.18 -52.47 -15.84
N GLU A 191 -30.22 -52.30 -14.51
CA GLU A 191 -29.67 -51.16 -13.75
C GLU A 191 -28.25 -51.43 -13.18
N GLY A 192 -27.57 -52.51 -13.60
CA GLY A 192 -26.28 -52.93 -13.03
C GLY A 192 -25.26 -53.53 -13.99
#